data_AF-A0A1W9JDW7-F1
#
_entry.id   AF-A0A1W9JDW7-F1
#
_cell.length_a   1.000
_cell.length_b   1.000
_cell.length_c   1.000
_cell.angle_alpha   90.00
_cell.angle_beta   90.00
_cell.angle_gamma   90.00
#
_symmetry.space_group_name_H-M   'P 1'
#
loop_
_entity.id
_entity.type
_entity.pdbx_description
1 polymer ?
#
loop_
_entity_poly.entity_id
_entity_poly.type
_entity_poly.pdbx_seq_one_letter_code
_entity_poly.pdbx_strand_id
1 'polypeptide(L)'
;MNYLHESHRNALLLLENNEKYAKDWSALKSVLDNITDTQLIDYFTHHSDGRNKSLSVAINRLLKDELVKVGFKHESPIFQETRYRGNKWRLDFVGGEVAVEVAFNHGEATAWNLIKPNLSGELNHVKKDTQTEIGILITATQNLKTAGGFDSAVGTYQKFLTYLKPMQHLLPVPMLIIGLDKPTSFKIKHKKEGNKKLGIIEYL
;
A
#
# COMPACT_ATOMS: atom_id res chain seq x y z
N MET A 1 9.07 0.51 10.16
CA MET A 1 8.14 1.66 10.19
C MET A 1 7.01 1.40 11.18
N ASN A 2 6.52 2.43 11.86
CA ASN A 2 5.32 2.32 12.70
C ASN A 2 4.04 2.34 11.83
N TYR A 3 3.00 1.63 12.26
CA TYR A 3 1.72 1.59 11.54
C TYR A 3 0.53 1.29 12.46
N LEU A 4 -0.66 1.67 11.97
CA LEU A 4 -1.96 1.29 12.49
C LEU A 4 -2.58 0.24 11.59
N HIS A 5 -3.57 -0.52 12.08
CA HIS A 5 -4.35 -1.41 11.24
C HIS A 5 -5.84 -1.43 11.62
N GLU A 6 -6.69 -1.69 10.62
CA GLU A 6 -8.12 -2.00 10.77
C GLU A 6 -8.40 -3.34 10.09
N SER A 7 -9.09 -4.23 10.78
CA SER A 7 -9.47 -5.55 10.28
C SER A 7 -10.91 -5.56 9.79
N HIS A 8 -11.10 -5.78 8.49
CA HIS A 8 -12.40 -5.99 7.87
C HIS A 8 -12.66 -7.49 7.67
N ARG A 9 -13.83 -7.96 8.12
CA ARG A 9 -14.24 -9.38 8.06
C ARG A 9 -13.21 -10.35 8.67
N ASN A 10 -12.70 -10.00 9.85
CA ASN A 10 -11.76 -10.81 10.62
C ASN A 10 -10.45 -11.15 9.89
N ALA A 11 -10.01 -10.31 8.95
CA ALA A 11 -8.79 -10.55 8.19
C ALA A 11 -7.56 -10.74 9.07
N LEU A 12 -7.40 -9.94 10.12
CA LEU A 12 -6.23 -10.08 11.01
C LEU A 12 -6.21 -11.44 11.70
N LEU A 13 -7.36 -11.90 12.20
CA LEU A 13 -7.48 -13.21 12.84
C LEU A 13 -7.07 -14.34 11.87
N LEU A 14 -7.52 -14.27 10.62
CA LEU A 14 -7.18 -15.24 9.58
C LEU A 14 -5.67 -15.20 9.25
N LEU A 15 -5.12 -13.99 9.06
CA LEU A 15 -3.70 -13.79 8.77
C LEU A 15 -2.79 -14.30 9.88
N GLU A 16 -3.21 -14.22 11.14
CA GLU A 16 -2.41 -14.64 12.29
C GLU A 16 -2.54 -16.12 12.64
N ASN A 17 -3.70 -16.74 12.40
CA ASN A 17 -4.01 -18.07 12.93
C ASN A 17 -4.20 -19.15 11.85
N ASN A 18 -4.19 -18.79 10.56
CA ASN A 18 -4.26 -19.76 9.48
C ASN A 18 -2.89 -19.90 8.82
N GLU A 19 -2.31 -21.10 8.90
CA GLU A 19 -0.99 -21.43 8.33
C GLU A 19 -0.88 -21.08 6.85
N LYS A 20 -2.00 -21.12 6.11
CA LYS A 20 -2.08 -20.74 4.70
C LYS A 20 -1.60 -19.32 4.44
N TYR A 21 -1.91 -18.37 5.34
CA TYR A 21 -1.59 -16.95 5.17
C TYR A 21 -0.50 -16.46 6.11
N ALA A 22 -0.23 -17.19 7.20
CA ALA A 22 0.68 -16.78 8.26
C ALA A 22 2.11 -16.51 7.74
N LYS A 23 2.59 -17.30 6.78
CA LYS A 23 3.91 -17.11 6.18
C LYS A 23 4.02 -15.77 5.45
N ASP A 24 3.09 -15.48 4.55
CA ASP A 24 3.08 -14.24 3.76
C ASP A 24 2.82 -13.03 4.66
N TRP A 25 1.96 -13.17 5.67
CA TRP A 25 1.72 -12.15 6.68
C TRP A 25 2.97 -11.83 7.49
N SER A 26 3.67 -12.86 7.97
CA SER A 26 4.90 -12.69 8.74
C SER A 26 6.00 -12.04 7.90
N ALA A 27 6.12 -12.41 6.62
CA ALA A 27 7.07 -11.79 5.70
C ALA A 27 6.75 -10.31 5.49
N LEU A 28 5.48 -9.97 5.23
CA LEU A 28 5.05 -8.58 5.08
C LEU A 28 5.31 -7.75 6.35
N LYS A 29 4.94 -8.27 7.53
CA LYS A 29 5.23 -7.60 8.81
C LYS A 29 6.71 -7.32 8.97
N SER A 30 7.56 -8.33 8.74
CA SER A 30 9.01 -8.16 8.82
C SER A 30 9.52 -7.09 7.86
N VAL A 31 9.00 -7.02 6.63
CA VAL A 31 9.34 -5.94 5.68
C VAL A 31 8.96 -4.57 6.24
N LEU A 32 7.72 -4.41 6.72
CA LEU A 32 7.25 -3.15 7.28
C LEU A 32 8.07 -2.72 8.50
N ASP A 33 8.36 -3.64 9.41
CA ASP A 33 9.09 -3.39 10.65
C ASP A 33 10.54 -2.98 10.35
N ASN A 34 11.17 -3.60 9.36
CA ASN A 34 12.58 -3.39 9.01
C ASN A 34 12.85 -2.12 8.18
N ILE A 35 11.85 -1.48 7.58
CA ILE A 35 12.06 -0.19 6.90
C ILE A 35 12.32 0.90 7.95
N THR A 36 13.51 1.49 7.89
CA THR A 36 14.01 2.50 8.84
C THR A 36 13.92 3.93 8.29
N ASP A 37 13.96 4.92 9.20
CA ASP A 37 14.04 6.34 8.83
C ASP A 37 15.29 6.65 8.01
N THR A 38 16.43 6.03 8.33
CA THR A 38 17.69 6.19 7.58
C THR A 38 17.53 5.73 6.13
N GLN A 39 16.92 4.56 5.89
CA GLN A 39 16.66 4.09 4.52
C GLN A 39 15.71 5.03 3.76
N LEU A 40 14.70 5.58 4.43
CA LEU A 40 13.79 6.56 3.82
C LEU A 40 14.53 7.85 3.44
N ILE A 41 15.38 8.36 4.31
CA ILE A 41 16.23 9.54 4.08
C ILE A 41 17.19 9.28 2.91
N ASP A 42 17.90 8.16 2.95
CA ASP A 42 18.89 7.80 1.93
C ASP A 42 18.24 7.67 0.56
N TYR A 43 17.10 6.98 0.50
CA TYR A 43 16.37 6.84 -0.75
C TYR A 43 15.83 8.18 -1.24
N PHE A 44 15.19 8.95 -0.36
CA PHE A 44 14.64 10.26 -0.71
C PHE A 44 15.72 11.22 -1.21
N THR A 45 16.93 11.18 -0.64
CA THR A 45 18.03 12.08 -0.98
C THR A 45 18.71 11.69 -2.28
N HIS A 46 19.02 10.39 -2.46
CA HIS A 46 19.88 9.94 -3.56
C HIS A 46 19.12 9.50 -4.82
N HIS A 47 17.83 9.19 -4.71
CA HIS A 47 17.04 8.64 -5.83
C HIS A 47 15.94 9.58 -6.33
N SER A 48 15.92 10.83 -5.85
CA SER A 48 14.91 11.81 -6.23
C SER A 48 15.35 12.78 -7.32
N ASP A 49 16.63 12.81 -7.71
CA ASP A 49 17.23 13.92 -8.47
C ASP A 49 16.87 15.31 -7.89
N GLY A 50 16.55 15.39 -6.59
CA GLY A 50 16.01 16.59 -5.94
C GLY A 50 14.58 16.98 -6.36
N ARG A 51 13.85 16.13 -7.10
CA ARG A 51 12.52 16.44 -7.67
C ARG A 51 11.35 15.89 -6.86
N ASN A 52 11.58 14.95 -5.94
CA ASN A 52 10.49 14.34 -5.19
C ASN A 52 9.89 15.34 -4.18
N LYS A 53 8.57 15.46 -4.21
CA LYS A 53 7.80 16.31 -3.29
C LYS A 53 7.51 15.62 -1.95
N SER A 54 7.47 14.28 -1.93
CA SER A 54 6.98 13.48 -0.81
C SER A 54 7.69 12.14 -0.69
N LEU A 55 7.52 11.47 0.46
CA LEU A 55 8.04 10.14 0.73
C LEU A 55 7.39 9.00 -0.05
N SER A 56 6.27 9.24 -0.75
CA SER A 56 5.54 8.21 -1.51
C SER A 56 6.44 7.36 -2.41
N VAL A 57 7.35 7.98 -3.16
CA VAL A 57 8.28 7.28 -4.06
C VAL A 57 9.25 6.40 -3.27
N ALA A 58 9.82 6.93 -2.19
CA ALA A 58 10.76 6.22 -1.34
C ALA A 58 10.10 4.99 -0.70
N ILE A 59 8.92 5.18 -0.10
CA ILE A 59 8.18 4.10 0.54
C ILE A 59 7.77 3.03 -0.49
N ASN A 60 7.20 3.44 -1.64
CA ASN A 60 6.82 2.50 -2.70
C ASN A 60 8.00 1.67 -3.17
N ARG A 61 9.17 2.29 -3.34
CA ARG A 61 10.35 1.56 -3.79
C ARG A 61 10.86 0.60 -2.73
N LEU A 62 11.03 1.04 -1.49
CA LEU A 62 11.53 0.19 -0.41
C LEU A 62 10.59 -1.00 -0.20
N LEU A 63 9.28 -0.78 -0.18
CA LEU A 63 8.29 -1.88 -0.12
C LEU A 63 8.46 -2.83 -1.29
N LYS A 64 8.57 -2.32 -2.53
CA LYS A 64 8.75 -3.16 -3.71
C LYS A 64 10.00 -4.03 -3.62
N ASP A 65 11.15 -3.42 -3.34
CA ASP A 65 12.43 -4.11 -3.33
C ASP A 65 12.46 -5.17 -2.21
N GLU A 66 11.93 -4.86 -1.02
CA GLU A 66 11.90 -5.81 0.10
C GLU A 66 10.85 -6.91 -0.08
N LEU A 67 9.65 -6.60 -0.58
CA LEU A 67 8.62 -7.61 -0.83
C LEU A 67 9.04 -8.62 -1.89
N VAL A 68 9.67 -8.16 -2.97
CA VAL A 68 10.18 -9.06 -4.02
C VAL A 68 11.28 -9.97 -3.47
N LYS A 69 12.17 -9.46 -2.60
CA LYS A 69 13.22 -10.28 -1.96
C LYS A 69 12.64 -11.42 -1.13
N VAL A 70 11.50 -11.20 -0.47
CA VAL A 70 10.82 -12.23 0.33
C VAL A 70 9.80 -13.07 -0.47
N GLY A 71 9.79 -12.93 -1.80
CA GLY A 71 9.09 -13.83 -2.72
C GLY A 71 7.73 -13.34 -3.21
N PHE A 72 7.31 -12.12 -2.90
CA PHE A 72 6.07 -11.56 -3.46
C PHE A 72 6.24 -11.28 -4.96
N LYS A 73 5.21 -11.61 -5.74
CA LYS A 73 5.14 -11.32 -7.18
C LYS A 73 4.55 -9.93 -7.40
N HIS A 74 5.31 -9.05 -8.04
CA HIS A 74 4.87 -7.69 -8.37
C HIS A 74 4.05 -7.65 -9.68
N GLU A 75 3.10 -6.72 -9.79
CA GLU A 75 2.30 -6.44 -11.00
C GLU A 75 1.54 -7.65 -11.57
N SER A 76 1.02 -8.48 -10.66
CA SER A 76 0.32 -9.72 -11.01
C SER A 76 -1.03 -9.42 -11.68
N PRO A 77 -1.31 -9.91 -12.91
CA PRO A 77 -2.61 -9.75 -13.54
C PRO A 77 -3.72 -10.40 -12.71
N ILE A 78 -4.89 -9.77 -12.71
CA ILE A 78 -6.10 -10.34 -12.09
C ILE A 78 -6.76 -11.32 -13.07
N PHE A 79 -6.85 -10.96 -14.35
CA PHE A 79 -7.58 -11.71 -15.37
C PHE A 79 -6.64 -12.31 -16.43
N GLN A 80 -6.97 -13.52 -16.90
CA GLN A 80 -6.16 -14.23 -17.92
C GLN A 80 -6.31 -13.62 -19.32
N GLU A 81 -7.52 -13.17 -19.65
CA GLU A 81 -7.85 -12.69 -21.00
C GLU A 81 -6.99 -11.49 -21.41
N THR A 82 -6.42 -11.54 -22.61
CA THR A 82 -5.44 -10.56 -23.11
C THR A 82 -5.97 -9.13 -23.14
N ARG A 83 -7.26 -8.94 -23.47
CA ARG A 83 -7.93 -7.62 -23.46
C ARG A 83 -7.96 -6.94 -22.08
N TYR A 84 -7.76 -7.70 -21.00
CA TYR A 84 -7.71 -7.18 -19.64
C TYR A 84 -6.29 -7.13 -19.06
N ARG A 85 -5.23 -7.36 -19.84
CA ARG A 85 -3.84 -7.35 -19.33
C ARG A 85 -3.21 -5.96 -19.13
N GLY A 86 -3.99 -4.89 -19.29
CA GLY A 86 -3.55 -3.52 -19.04
C GLY A 86 -3.31 -3.21 -17.55
N ASN A 87 -2.69 -2.06 -17.27
CA ASN A 87 -2.28 -1.65 -15.92
C ASN A 87 -3.44 -1.55 -14.91
N LYS A 88 -4.67 -1.38 -15.40
CA LYS A 88 -5.87 -1.27 -14.55
C LYS A 88 -6.18 -2.56 -13.78
N TRP A 89 -5.88 -3.73 -14.34
CA TRP A 89 -6.33 -5.02 -13.82
C TRP A 89 -5.15 -5.84 -13.29
N ARG A 90 -4.29 -5.18 -12.52
CA ARG A 90 -3.14 -5.78 -11.86
C ARG A 90 -3.18 -5.48 -10.38
N LEU A 91 -2.78 -6.48 -9.60
CA LEU A 91 -2.44 -6.30 -8.20
C LEU A 91 -1.02 -5.76 -8.10
N ASP A 92 -0.77 -4.91 -7.11
CA ASP A 92 0.58 -4.40 -6.88
C ASP A 92 1.51 -5.54 -6.48
N PHE A 93 1.09 -6.39 -5.54
CA PHE A 93 1.82 -7.60 -5.12
C PHE A 93 0.93 -8.78 -4.77
N VAL A 94 1.48 -9.98 -4.86
CA VAL A 94 0.84 -11.24 -4.46
C VAL A 94 1.85 -12.13 -3.73
N GLY A 95 1.53 -12.56 -2.52
CA GLY A 95 2.25 -13.60 -1.78
C GLY A 95 1.28 -14.72 -1.46
N GLY A 96 1.49 -15.91 -2.03
CA GLY A 96 0.52 -17.02 -1.95
C GLY A 96 -0.87 -16.56 -2.38
N GLU A 97 -1.84 -16.70 -1.48
CA GLU A 97 -3.24 -16.30 -1.64
C GLU A 97 -3.54 -14.90 -1.02
N VAL A 98 -2.52 -14.11 -0.71
CA VAL A 98 -2.64 -12.76 -0.16
C VAL A 98 -2.34 -11.72 -1.24
N ALA A 99 -3.35 -10.91 -1.58
CA ALA A 99 -3.19 -9.73 -2.42
C ALA A 99 -2.71 -8.55 -1.56
N VAL A 100 -1.68 -7.82 -2.01
CA VAL A 100 -1.21 -6.60 -1.32
C VAL A 100 -1.25 -5.42 -2.28
N GLU A 101 -1.84 -4.34 -1.81
CA GLU A 101 -2.06 -3.09 -2.54
C GLU A 101 -1.43 -1.92 -1.79
N VAL A 102 -0.73 -1.02 -2.49
CA VAL A 102 -0.07 0.14 -1.89
C VAL A 102 -0.67 1.44 -2.45
N ALA A 103 -1.45 2.13 -1.63
CA ALA A 103 -2.26 3.26 -2.03
C ALA A 103 -1.75 4.60 -1.46
N PHE A 104 -0.99 5.32 -2.30
CA PHE A 104 -0.60 6.73 -2.08
C PHE A 104 -1.13 7.67 -3.18
N ASN A 105 -2.17 7.24 -3.89
CA ASN A 105 -2.80 7.98 -4.98
C ASN A 105 -3.91 8.92 -4.49
N HIS A 106 -4.58 9.60 -5.43
CA HIS A 106 -5.68 10.51 -5.14
C HIS A 106 -6.79 9.80 -4.37
N GLY A 107 -7.41 10.48 -3.41
CA GLY A 107 -8.43 9.89 -2.56
C GLY A 107 -9.72 9.46 -3.29
N GLU A 108 -9.89 9.81 -4.56
CA GLU A 108 -10.99 9.28 -5.40
C GLU A 108 -10.74 7.83 -5.82
N ALA A 109 -9.48 7.39 -5.88
CA ALA A 109 -9.12 6.02 -6.19
C ALA A 109 -9.33 5.06 -4.99
N THR A 110 -9.72 5.57 -3.82
CA THR A 110 -9.96 4.78 -2.58
C THR A 110 -10.85 3.56 -2.84
N ALA A 111 -12.01 3.76 -3.46
CA ALA A 111 -12.94 2.67 -3.76
C ALA A 111 -12.32 1.65 -4.73
N TRP A 112 -11.54 2.12 -5.72
CA TRP A 112 -10.85 1.25 -6.67
C TRP A 112 -9.79 0.37 -5.98
N ASN A 113 -8.98 0.96 -5.11
CA ASN A 113 -7.96 0.24 -4.35
C ASN A 113 -8.59 -0.82 -3.41
N LEU A 114 -9.78 -0.55 -2.85
CA LEU A 114 -10.53 -1.54 -2.06
C LEU A 114 -11.11 -2.67 -2.92
N ILE A 115 -11.56 -2.36 -4.14
CA ILE A 115 -12.19 -3.32 -5.04
C ILE A 115 -11.17 -4.27 -5.67
N LYS A 116 -9.94 -3.85 -5.96
CA LYS A 116 -8.93 -4.69 -6.65
C LYS A 116 -8.69 -6.05 -5.95
N PRO A 117 -8.40 -6.13 -4.63
CA PRO A 117 -8.28 -7.41 -3.93
C PRO A 117 -9.57 -8.24 -3.91
N ASN A 118 -10.73 -7.58 -3.92
CA ASN A 118 -12.02 -8.27 -3.98
C ASN A 118 -12.24 -8.92 -5.36
N LEU A 119 -11.84 -8.26 -6.44
CA LEU A 119 -11.90 -8.84 -7.78
C LEU A 119 -10.96 -10.05 -7.93
N SER A 120 -9.78 -10.02 -7.32
CA SER A 120 -8.87 -11.16 -7.34
C SER A 120 -9.32 -12.31 -6.43
N GLY A 121 -10.17 -12.08 -5.43
CA GLY A 121 -10.75 -13.14 -4.60
C GLY A 121 -12.09 -13.72 -5.04
N GLU A 122 -13.00 -12.89 -5.56
CA GLU A 122 -14.37 -13.33 -5.88
C GLU A 122 -14.50 -14.01 -7.24
N LEU A 123 -15.24 -15.13 -7.33
CA LEU A 123 -15.49 -15.79 -8.61
C LEU A 123 -16.02 -14.80 -9.66
N ASN A 124 -15.51 -14.92 -10.88
CA ASN A 124 -15.86 -14.01 -11.97
C ASN A 124 -16.10 -14.80 -13.26
N HIS A 125 -16.91 -14.23 -14.16
CA HIS A 125 -17.13 -14.80 -15.50
C HIS A 125 -15.87 -14.72 -16.37
N VAL A 126 -14.97 -13.77 -16.07
CA VAL A 126 -13.63 -13.71 -16.64
C VAL A 126 -12.69 -14.63 -15.85
N LYS A 127 -12.02 -15.55 -16.55
CA LYS A 127 -11.03 -16.44 -15.92
C LYS A 127 -9.91 -15.65 -15.26
N LYS A 128 -9.55 -16.04 -14.05
CA LYS A 128 -8.54 -15.37 -13.24
C LYS A 128 -7.15 -15.91 -13.46
N ASP A 129 -6.19 -15.01 -13.54
CA ASP A 129 -4.77 -15.35 -13.63
C ASP A 129 -4.20 -15.55 -12.22
N THR A 130 -4.63 -14.71 -11.28
CA THR A 130 -4.34 -14.84 -9.84
C THR A 130 -5.65 -14.95 -9.06
N GLN A 131 -5.78 -16.00 -8.24
CA GLN A 131 -6.87 -16.19 -7.30
C GLN A 131 -6.34 -16.00 -5.88
N THR A 132 -6.72 -14.91 -5.22
CA THR A 132 -6.35 -14.63 -3.83
C THR A 132 -7.55 -14.88 -2.90
N GLU A 133 -7.36 -14.84 -1.60
CA GLU A 133 -8.41 -15.08 -0.61
C GLU A 133 -8.43 -14.02 0.50
N ILE A 134 -7.34 -13.27 0.66
CA ILE A 134 -7.25 -12.13 1.60
C ILE A 134 -6.62 -10.94 0.87
N GLY A 135 -7.11 -9.74 1.16
CA GLY A 135 -6.50 -8.48 0.73
C GLY A 135 -5.79 -7.77 1.88
N ILE A 136 -4.65 -7.15 1.58
CA ILE A 136 -3.99 -6.20 2.47
C ILE A 136 -3.80 -4.89 1.71
N LEU A 137 -4.26 -3.78 2.29
CA LEU A 137 -4.10 -2.45 1.71
C LEU A 137 -3.21 -1.61 2.60
N ILE A 138 -2.07 -1.17 2.08
CA ILE A 138 -1.12 -0.29 2.75
C ILE A 138 -1.37 1.14 2.27
N THR A 139 -1.55 2.08 3.17
CA THR A 139 -1.79 3.49 2.86
C THR A 139 -1.16 4.42 3.89
N ALA A 140 -1.20 5.73 3.67
CA ALA A 140 -0.65 6.71 4.59
C ALA A 140 -1.70 7.13 5.63
N THR A 141 -1.33 7.20 6.91
CA THR A 141 -2.13 7.94 7.90
C THR A 141 -2.14 9.43 7.58
N GLN A 142 -3.07 10.18 8.18
CA GLN A 142 -3.02 11.64 8.14
C GLN A 142 -1.70 12.22 8.67
N ASN A 143 -1.09 11.58 9.67
CA ASN A 143 0.22 11.96 10.20
C ASN A 143 1.33 11.80 9.16
N LEU A 144 1.41 10.63 8.51
CA LEU A 144 2.38 10.40 7.44
C LEU A 144 2.11 11.29 6.23
N LYS A 145 0.85 11.54 5.88
CA LYS A 145 0.51 12.47 4.80
C LYS A 145 1.11 13.85 5.05
N THR A 146 0.93 14.39 6.27
CA THR A 146 1.47 15.69 6.66
C THR A 146 3.00 15.66 6.79
N ALA A 147 3.56 14.73 7.57
CA ALA A 147 4.99 14.66 7.85
C ALA A 147 5.81 14.17 6.66
N GLY A 148 5.25 13.34 5.79
CA GLY A 148 5.91 12.83 4.58
C GLY A 148 5.74 13.74 3.36
N GLY A 149 5.14 14.93 3.52
CA GLY A 149 5.02 15.94 2.47
C GLY A 149 4.09 15.55 1.32
N PHE A 150 3.13 14.65 1.55
CA PHE A 150 2.19 14.19 0.53
C PHE A 150 1.25 15.32 0.07
N ASP A 151 0.67 15.15 -1.11
CA ASP A 151 -0.34 16.10 -1.59
C ASP A 151 -1.63 16.03 -0.76
N SER A 152 -2.33 17.16 -0.60
CA SER A 152 -3.59 17.24 0.16
C SER A 152 -4.68 16.34 -0.43
N ALA A 153 -4.57 15.99 -1.70
CA ALA A 153 -5.55 15.18 -2.40
C ALA A 153 -5.36 13.66 -2.20
N VAL A 154 -4.23 13.22 -1.61
CA VAL A 154 -3.93 11.80 -1.35
C VAL A 154 -4.95 11.19 -0.38
N GLY A 155 -5.42 9.97 -0.69
CA GLY A 155 -6.26 9.18 0.21
C GLY A 155 -5.51 8.76 1.46
N THR A 156 -6.14 8.87 2.62
CA THR A 156 -5.53 8.48 3.90
C THR A 156 -6.19 7.23 4.47
N TYR A 157 -5.49 6.56 5.37
CA TYR A 157 -6.02 5.49 6.22
C TYR A 157 -7.42 5.83 6.76
N GLN A 158 -7.57 7.02 7.36
CA GLN A 158 -8.84 7.49 7.90
C GLN A 158 -9.94 7.54 6.82
N LYS A 159 -9.59 8.01 5.61
CA LYS A 159 -10.53 8.01 4.48
C LYS A 159 -10.90 6.59 4.06
N PHE A 160 -9.97 5.64 4.02
CA PHE A 160 -10.30 4.25 3.71
C PHE A 160 -11.30 3.66 4.72
N LEU A 161 -11.15 3.96 6.01
CA LEU A 161 -12.06 3.48 7.05
C LEU A 161 -13.50 3.96 6.83
N THR A 162 -13.71 5.18 6.32
CA THR A 162 -15.07 5.69 6.04
C THR A 162 -15.76 4.93 4.91
N TYR A 163 -15.02 4.21 4.06
CA TYR A 163 -15.57 3.43 2.95
C TYR A 163 -15.90 1.99 3.36
N LEU A 164 -15.18 1.41 4.34
CA LEU A 164 -15.36 0.00 4.73
C LEU A 164 -16.79 -0.32 5.15
N LYS A 165 -17.37 0.50 6.04
CA LYS A 165 -18.73 0.29 6.55
C LYS A 165 -19.81 0.37 5.45
N PRO A 166 -19.91 1.44 4.65
CA PRO A 166 -20.92 1.50 3.58
C PRO A 166 -20.67 0.49 2.46
N MET A 167 -19.42 0.09 2.20
CA MET A 167 -19.10 -0.88 1.15
C MET A 167 -19.05 -2.33 1.65
N GLN A 168 -19.45 -2.61 2.89
CA GLN A 168 -19.25 -3.93 3.51
C GLN A 168 -19.76 -5.10 2.65
N HIS A 169 -20.93 -4.97 2.01
CA HIS A 169 -21.49 -6.01 1.13
C HIS A 169 -20.78 -6.09 -0.23
N LEU A 170 -20.15 -5.02 -0.70
CA LEU A 170 -19.37 -4.98 -1.93
C LEU A 170 -17.93 -5.47 -1.73
N LEU A 171 -17.50 -5.62 -0.48
CA LEU A 171 -16.17 -6.08 -0.09
C LEU A 171 -16.28 -7.41 0.67
N PRO A 172 -16.64 -8.53 0.01
CA PRO A 172 -16.81 -9.84 0.64
C PRO A 172 -15.48 -10.49 1.07
N VAL A 173 -14.37 -10.17 0.41
CA VAL A 173 -13.04 -10.71 0.72
C VAL A 173 -12.54 -10.10 2.04
N PRO A 174 -12.01 -10.90 2.99
CA PRO A 174 -11.35 -10.38 4.18
C PRO A 174 -10.22 -9.42 3.83
N MET A 175 -10.19 -8.26 4.49
CA MET A 175 -9.18 -7.23 4.23
C MET A 175 -8.54 -6.67 5.49
N LEU A 176 -7.21 -6.51 5.47
CA LEU A 176 -6.47 -5.74 6.47
C LEU A 176 -6.07 -4.39 5.88
N ILE A 177 -6.52 -3.29 6.48
CA ILE A 177 -6.07 -1.95 6.09
C ILE A 177 -4.93 -1.56 7.02
N ILE A 178 -3.76 -1.25 6.47
CA ILE A 178 -2.57 -0.81 7.19
C ILE A 178 -2.33 0.67 6.89
N GLY A 179 -2.33 1.49 7.93
CA GLY A 179 -1.97 2.91 7.85
C GLY A 179 -0.55 3.13 8.34
N LEU A 180 0.40 3.39 7.44
CA LEU A 180 1.78 3.75 7.81
C LEU A 180 1.78 5.11 8.53
N ASP A 181 2.46 5.17 9.67
CA ASP A 181 2.60 6.39 10.47
C ASP A 181 3.85 7.19 10.06
N LYS A 182 3.94 8.43 10.56
CA LYS A 182 5.06 9.32 10.27
C LYS A 182 6.42 8.74 10.72
N PRO A 183 7.53 9.12 10.04
CA PRO A 183 8.87 8.89 10.57
C PRO A 183 9.04 9.52 11.95
N THR A 184 9.99 9.00 12.72
CA THR A 184 10.22 9.41 14.11
C THR A 184 11.31 10.48 14.24
N SER A 185 12.28 10.47 13.32
CA SER A 185 13.48 11.31 13.36
C SER A 185 13.47 12.49 12.39
N PHE A 186 12.52 12.54 11.47
CA PHE A 186 12.46 13.58 10.44
C PHE A 186 11.05 13.79 9.88
N LYS A 187 10.89 14.85 9.10
CA LYS A 187 9.74 15.11 8.24
C LYS A 187 10.19 15.80 6.95
N ILE A 188 9.30 15.85 5.96
CA ILE A 188 9.48 16.55 4.70
C ILE A 188 8.83 17.93 4.78
N LYS A 189 9.62 18.97 4.59
CA LYS A 189 9.14 20.33 4.32
C LYS A 189 9.12 20.59 2.82
N HIS A 190 8.26 21.50 2.38
CA HIS A 190 8.24 21.93 0.98
C HIS A 190 8.99 23.24 0.81
N LYS A 191 9.95 23.25 -0.12
CA LYS A 191 10.61 24.46 -0.63
C LYS A 191 10.09 24.75 -2.03
N LYS A 192 9.77 26.01 -2.30
CA LYS A 192 9.41 26.45 -3.66
C LYS A 192 10.68 26.75 -4.43
N GLU A 193 10.83 26.16 -5.61
CA GLU A 193 11.91 26.45 -6.54
C GLU A 193 11.29 26.74 -7.92
N GLY A 194 11.24 28.02 -8.27
CA GLY A 194 10.44 28.51 -9.41
C GLY A 194 8.97 28.13 -9.27
N ASN A 195 8.43 27.40 -10.26
CA ASN A 195 7.05 26.91 -10.26
C ASN A 195 6.88 25.53 -9.60
N LYS A 196 7.97 24.90 -9.14
CA LYS A 196 7.94 23.56 -8.55
C LYS A 196 7.95 23.64 -7.02
N LYS A 197 7.27 22.68 -6.37
CA LYS A 197 7.37 22.42 -4.93
C LYS A 197 8.20 21.17 -4.74
N LEU A 198 9.35 21.31 -4.08
CA LEU A 198 10.29 20.24 -3.79
C LEU A 198 10.25 19.88 -2.32
N GLY A 199 10.41 18.60 -2.01
CA GLY A 199 10.54 18.14 -0.63
C GLY A 199 11.98 18.27 -0.15
N ILE A 200 12.16 18.76 1.07
CA ILE A 200 13.44 18.82 1.78
C ILE A 200 13.29 18.13 3.13
N ILE A 201 14.34 17.47 3.59
CA ILE A 201 14.37 16.80 4.89
C ILE A 201 14.53 17.85 5.99
N GLU A 202 13.68 17.80 7.00
CA GLU A 202 13.81 18.51 8.26
C GLU A 202 13.86 17.48 9.40
N TYR A 203 15.00 17.41 10.09
CA TYR A 203 15.20 16.56 11.27
C TYR A 203 14.37 17.10 12.46
N LEU A 204 13.93 16.19 13.33
CA LEU A 204 13.11 16.47 14.51
C LEU A 204 13.90 16.56 15.80
#